data_AF-A0A2H5WTG7-F1
#
_entry.id   AF-A0A2H5WTG7-F1
#
_cell.length_a   1.000
_cell.length_b   1.000
_cell.length_c   1.000
_cell.angle_alpha   90.00
_cell.angle_beta   90.00
_cell.angle_gamma   90.00
#
_symmetry.space_group_name_H-M   'P 1'
#
loop_
_entity.id
_entity.type
_entity.pdbx_description
1 polymer ?
#
loop_
_entity_poly.entity_id
_entity_poly.type
_entity_poly.pdbx_seq_one_letter_code
_entity_poly.pdbx_strand_id
1 'polypeptide(L)'
;MRRPIIRLRGCIQSLSFRGQPVELTTYDWERFDINTASRACKVRLPSGTEIALSKWTGPKRTRTYPLAKVYDTYSHGGKIVTVIPIIKDEGKGERRNDTNLDRLNFITLSWMNLMNIYVVLAWYCDAKKKDRYRITDQILDNSYVRQMIEQIDQYKMDAHHWNHDHFVHKFIPIYEKALQSYDQISQRLEVDLHDKKRHAHFLDLVRESEDSQCLDLQKYAEQSLPASLRAALREAETQHLLERTQGGVAKGFLEIRNYLGGVYYLTADEIIFESPQNIIIQESKNSTKQTLPSVDDIKDGLFKLLLYSQLQKLWLVEKEEDIPLQFSVRLRLTGKFAGTLYLPEEAEQLQSFAKGWGRNSIERLKWLNDEIQRMGIKAVLEGSDD
;
A
#
# COMPACT_ATOMS: atom_id res chain seq x y z
N MET A 1 0.28 -10.38 29.94
CA MET A 1 1.40 -9.42 30.00
C MET A 1 1.49 -8.74 28.64
N ARG A 2 1.30 -7.42 28.54
CA ARG A 2 1.44 -6.70 27.25
C ARG A 2 2.93 -6.68 26.91
N ARG A 3 3.32 -7.18 25.72
CA ARG A 3 4.70 -7.06 25.25
C ARG A 3 4.98 -5.56 24.97
N PRO A 4 6.17 -5.04 25.29
CA PRO A 4 6.51 -3.65 25.00
C PRO A 4 6.51 -3.42 23.48
N ILE A 5 6.03 -2.25 23.05
CA ILE A 5 6.13 -1.81 21.65
C ILE A 5 7.55 -1.30 21.44
N ILE A 6 8.26 -1.85 20.47
CA ILE A 6 9.56 -1.34 20.07
C ILE A 6 9.34 -0.16 19.14
N ARG A 7 9.86 1.00 19.52
CA ARG A 7 9.78 2.23 18.72
C ARG A 7 11.08 2.42 17.97
N LEU A 8 11.00 2.47 16.65
CA LEU A 8 12.14 2.65 15.78
C LEU A 8 12.00 3.95 15.00
N ARG A 9 13.13 4.60 14.74
CA ARG A 9 13.21 5.72 13.81
C ARG A 9 14.15 5.35 12.67
N GLY A 10 13.78 5.68 11.45
CA GLY A 10 14.56 5.36 10.26
C GLY A 10 14.60 6.50 9.24
N CYS A 11 15.60 6.47 8.36
CA CYS A 11 15.75 7.42 7.26
C CYS A 11 16.02 6.69 5.94
N ILE A 12 15.40 7.16 4.86
CA ILE A 12 15.61 6.71 3.47
C ILE A 12 16.18 7.86 2.64
N GLN A 13 17.40 7.69 2.14
CA GLN A 13 18.12 8.66 1.32
C GLN A 13 18.14 8.26 -0.17
N SER A 14 18.04 6.97 -0.46
CA SER A 14 17.98 6.43 -1.81
C SER A 14 17.15 5.15 -1.83
N LEU A 15 16.71 4.78 -3.02
CA LEU A 15 15.91 3.59 -3.24
C LEU A 15 16.50 2.82 -4.42
N SER A 16 16.96 1.59 -4.19
CA SER A 16 17.48 0.72 -5.24
C SER A 16 17.12 -0.73 -4.95
N PHE A 17 16.27 -1.30 -5.80
CA PHE A 17 15.93 -2.71 -5.74
C PHE A 17 15.54 -3.22 -7.12
N ARG A 18 15.57 -4.54 -7.27
CA ARG A 18 15.11 -5.23 -8.47
C ARG A 18 14.07 -6.26 -8.04
N GLY A 19 12.89 -6.22 -8.67
CA GLY A 19 11.90 -7.28 -8.54
C GLY A 19 11.86 -8.14 -9.81
N GLN A 20 11.15 -9.26 -9.78
CA GLN A 20 10.89 -10.00 -11.02
C GLN A 20 9.99 -9.22 -11.96
N PRO A 21 10.22 -9.33 -13.28
CA PRO A 21 9.26 -8.90 -14.28
C PRO A 21 7.91 -9.56 -14.06
N VAL A 22 6.84 -8.79 -14.15
CA VAL A 22 5.47 -9.31 -14.11
C VAL A 22 4.87 -9.19 -15.50
N GLU A 23 4.30 -10.28 -16.01
CA GLU A 23 3.51 -10.24 -17.23
C GLU A 23 2.17 -9.56 -16.95
N LEU A 24 1.93 -8.43 -17.62
CA LEU A 24 0.73 -7.62 -17.46
C LEU A 24 -0.10 -7.63 -18.74
N THR A 25 -1.41 -7.79 -18.60
CA THR A 25 -2.34 -7.60 -19.72
C THR A 25 -2.16 -6.21 -20.30
N THR A 26 -2.00 -6.14 -21.62
CA THR A 26 -1.82 -4.88 -22.34
C THR A 26 -3.11 -4.48 -23.04
N TYR A 27 -3.52 -3.24 -22.87
CA TYR A 27 -4.69 -2.65 -23.52
C TYR A 27 -4.24 -1.53 -24.47
N ASP A 28 -4.75 -1.55 -25.71
CA ASP A 28 -4.60 -0.41 -26.62
C ASP A 28 -5.48 0.76 -26.17
N TRP A 29 -5.00 1.99 -26.37
CA TRP A 29 -5.67 3.20 -25.90
C TRP A 29 -7.16 3.26 -26.26
N GLU A 30 -7.52 2.93 -27.49
CA GLU A 30 -8.91 3.01 -27.96
C GLU A 30 -9.87 2.11 -27.17
N ARG A 31 -9.37 1.00 -26.61
CA ARG A 31 -10.16 0.00 -25.90
C ARG A 31 -10.00 0.06 -24.38
N PHE A 32 -9.14 0.95 -23.89
CA PHE A 32 -8.87 1.07 -22.46
C PHE A 32 -10.05 1.72 -21.71
N ASP A 33 -10.56 1.03 -20.70
CA ASP A 33 -11.48 1.60 -19.71
C ASP A 33 -10.98 1.22 -18.32
N ILE A 34 -10.75 2.22 -17.48
CA ILE A 34 -10.25 2.03 -16.12
C ILE A 34 -11.16 1.10 -15.30
N ASN A 35 -12.46 1.04 -15.57
CA ASN A 35 -13.41 0.27 -14.79
C ASN A 35 -13.37 -1.22 -15.15
N THR A 36 -13.17 -1.56 -16.43
CA THR A 36 -13.16 -2.95 -16.92
C THR A 36 -11.76 -3.53 -17.02
N ALA A 37 -10.72 -2.69 -17.14
CA ALA A 37 -9.34 -3.14 -17.19
C ALA A 37 -8.90 -3.85 -15.89
N SER A 38 -7.94 -4.75 -16.08
CA SER A 38 -7.23 -5.45 -15.00
C SER A 38 -6.68 -4.46 -13.97
N ARG A 39 -6.63 -4.88 -12.71
CA ARG A 39 -6.23 -4.02 -11.58
C ARG A 39 -4.78 -3.54 -11.66
N ALA A 40 -3.93 -4.30 -12.34
CA ALA A 40 -2.62 -3.91 -12.82
C ALA A 40 -2.55 -4.31 -14.30
N CYS A 41 -2.07 -3.42 -15.15
CA CYS A 41 -2.05 -3.62 -16.60
C CYS A 41 -0.99 -2.72 -17.26
N LYS A 42 -0.80 -2.92 -18.55
CA LYS A 42 -0.10 -1.99 -19.44
C LYS A 42 -1.10 -1.30 -20.34
N VAL A 43 -0.85 -0.03 -20.65
CA VAL A 43 -1.65 0.74 -21.60
C VAL A 43 -0.72 1.29 -22.67
N ARG A 44 -0.99 0.94 -23.92
CA ARG A 44 -0.29 1.50 -25.08
C ARG A 44 -0.99 2.77 -25.52
N LEU A 45 -0.30 3.90 -25.41
CA LEU A 45 -0.82 5.22 -25.69
C LEU A 45 -0.70 5.58 -27.18
N PRO A 46 -1.46 6.58 -27.68
CA PRO A 46 -1.41 6.99 -29.09
C PRO A 46 -0.02 7.46 -29.54
N SER A 47 0.79 7.97 -28.61
CA SER A 47 2.19 8.37 -28.84
C SER A 47 3.12 7.19 -29.15
N GLY A 48 2.66 5.95 -28.97
CA GLY A 48 3.48 4.74 -29.02
C GLY A 48 4.15 4.40 -27.68
N THR A 49 4.06 5.28 -26.68
CA THR A 49 4.53 5.00 -25.31
C THR A 49 3.69 3.92 -24.65
N GLU A 50 4.33 3.04 -23.89
CA GLU A 50 3.65 2.12 -22.98
C GLU A 50 3.85 2.55 -21.54
N ILE A 51 2.75 2.64 -20.79
CA ILE A 51 2.77 2.86 -19.34
C ILE A 51 2.30 1.61 -18.61
N ALA A 52 2.81 1.40 -17.39
CA ALA A 52 2.22 0.43 -16.47
C ALA A 52 1.25 1.17 -15.54
N LEU A 53 0.05 0.62 -15.37
CA LEU A 53 -1.03 1.25 -14.64
C LEU A 53 -1.58 0.30 -13.58
N SER A 54 -1.72 0.80 -12.35
CA SER A 54 -2.43 0.14 -11.25
C SER A 54 -3.67 0.93 -10.83
N LYS A 55 -4.70 0.22 -10.38
CA LYS A 55 -5.99 0.79 -9.97
C LYS A 55 -6.35 0.44 -8.54
N TRP A 56 -6.58 1.45 -7.73
CA TRP A 56 -7.02 1.28 -6.34
C TRP A 56 -8.55 1.25 -6.26
N THR A 57 -9.07 0.39 -5.39
CA THR A 57 -10.52 0.26 -5.13
C THR A 57 -11.00 1.23 -4.04
N GLY A 58 -10.08 1.88 -3.36
CA GLY A 58 -10.33 2.84 -2.30
C GLY A 58 -9.03 3.53 -1.93
N PRO A 59 -9.09 4.67 -1.22
CA PRO A 59 -7.89 5.45 -0.88
C PRO A 59 -7.02 4.81 0.22
N LYS A 60 -7.55 3.82 0.95
CA LYS A 60 -6.86 3.21 2.10
C LYS A 60 -5.91 2.10 1.66
N ARG A 61 -4.63 2.25 2.03
CA ARG A 61 -3.52 1.34 1.67
C ARG A 61 -3.66 -0.10 2.19
N THR A 62 -4.45 -0.31 3.23
CA THR A 62 -4.54 -1.61 3.93
C THR A 62 -5.78 -2.43 3.56
N ARG A 63 -6.54 -2.02 2.53
CA ARG A 63 -7.74 -2.75 2.07
C ARG A 63 -7.63 -3.06 0.59
N THR A 64 -7.87 -4.31 0.19
CA THR A 64 -7.88 -4.79 -1.21
C THR A 64 -6.51 -4.76 -1.91
N TYR A 65 -5.42 -4.95 -1.15
CA TYR A 65 -4.04 -5.08 -1.65
C TYR A 65 -3.60 -4.03 -2.69
N PRO A 66 -3.76 -2.71 -2.41
CA PRO A 66 -3.37 -1.68 -3.35
C PRO A 66 -1.86 -1.68 -3.61
N LEU A 67 -1.06 -2.02 -2.60
CA LEU A 67 0.39 -2.08 -2.69
C LEU A 67 0.87 -3.27 -3.54
N ALA A 68 0.20 -4.41 -3.48
CA ALA A 68 0.49 -5.55 -4.36
C ALA A 68 0.25 -5.19 -5.85
N LYS A 69 -0.80 -4.42 -6.16
CA LYS A 69 -1.08 -3.97 -7.53
C LYS A 69 -0.01 -2.99 -8.04
N VAL A 70 0.47 -2.11 -7.16
CA VAL A 70 1.57 -1.21 -7.47
C VAL A 70 2.86 -2.01 -7.69
N TYR A 71 3.13 -2.99 -6.82
CA TYR A 71 4.27 -3.88 -6.93
C TYR A 71 4.32 -4.59 -8.29
N ASP A 72 3.17 -5.06 -8.79
CA ASP A 72 3.07 -5.69 -10.11
C ASP A 72 3.48 -4.78 -11.27
N THR A 73 3.23 -3.48 -11.15
CA THR A 73 3.62 -2.50 -12.16
C THR A 73 5.08 -2.05 -12.05
N TYR A 74 5.75 -2.37 -10.94
CA TYR A 74 7.04 -1.76 -10.60
C TYR A 74 8.20 -2.18 -11.51
N SER A 75 8.11 -3.37 -12.11
CA SER A 75 9.14 -3.87 -13.02
C SER A 75 9.13 -3.19 -14.39
N HIS A 76 8.17 -2.31 -14.67
CA HIS A 76 8.08 -1.59 -15.94
C HIS A 76 9.16 -0.51 -16.03
N GLY A 77 9.88 -0.48 -17.16
CA GLY A 77 10.97 0.49 -17.38
C GLY A 77 10.52 1.90 -17.78
N GLY A 78 9.23 2.10 -18.07
CA GLY A 78 8.64 3.38 -18.43
C GLY A 78 7.94 4.08 -17.26
N LYS A 79 7.01 4.99 -17.57
CA LYS A 79 6.19 5.63 -16.53
C LYS A 79 5.26 4.62 -15.87
N ILE A 80 5.20 4.70 -14.54
CA ILE A 80 4.33 3.87 -13.70
C ILE A 80 3.27 4.79 -13.11
N VAL A 81 2.02 4.45 -13.34
CA VAL A 81 0.86 5.26 -12.95
C VAL A 81 -0.02 4.48 -11.97
N THR A 82 -0.54 5.16 -10.97
CA THR A 82 -1.60 4.63 -10.10
C THR A 82 -2.81 5.54 -10.11
N VAL A 83 -4.00 4.96 -10.31
CA VAL A 83 -5.27 5.67 -10.24
C VAL A 83 -5.91 5.40 -8.88
N ILE A 84 -6.15 6.47 -8.12
CA ILE A 84 -6.62 6.38 -6.73
C ILE A 84 -7.88 7.23 -6.53
N PRO A 85 -9.02 6.65 -6.12
CA PRO A 85 -10.17 7.44 -5.70
C PRO A 85 -9.84 8.21 -4.42
N ILE A 86 -10.11 9.51 -4.40
CA ILE A 86 -9.74 10.40 -3.27
C ILE A 86 -10.54 10.10 -1.99
N ILE A 87 -11.77 9.59 -2.16
CA ILE A 87 -12.69 9.16 -1.10
C ILE A 87 -13.36 7.85 -1.53
N LYS A 88 -13.61 6.97 -0.57
CA LYS A 88 -14.54 5.86 -0.73
C LYS A 88 -15.58 5.87 0.39
N ASP A 89 -16.85 6.03 0.03
CA ASP A 89 -17.97 5.83 0.96
C ASP A 89 -18.75 4.59 0.53
N GLU A 90 -18.92 3.60 1.42
CA GLU A 90 -19.71 2.39 1.15
C GLU A 90 -21.10 2.44 1.80
N GLY A 91 -21.45 3.55 2.46
CA GLY A 91 -22.70 3.76 3.19
C GLY A 91 -22.53 3.71 4.71
N LYS A 92 -23.41 4.42 5.43
CA LYS A 92 -23.31 4.59 6.90
C LYS A 92 -23.59 3.32 7.71
N GLY A 93 -24.07 2.25 7.06
CA GLY A 93 -24.47 1.00 7.71
C GLY A 93 -25.82 1.10 8.44
N GLU A 94 -26.32 -0.05 8.92
CA GLU A 94 -27.56 -0.14 9.71
C GLU A 94 -27.43 0.60 11.06
N ARG A 95 -26.23 0.57 11.63
CA ARG A 95 -25.77 1.47 12.70
C ARG A 95 -24.65 2.32 12.12
N ARG A 96 -24.52 3.57 12.58
CA ARG A 96 -23.44 4.48 12.15
C ARG A 96 -22.10 3.75 12.22
N ASN A 97 -21.53 3.48 11.05
CA ASN A 97 -20.28 2.76 10.89
C ASN A 97 -19.28 3.56 10.05
N ASP A 98 -18.46 4.35 10.73
CA ASP A 98 -17.45 5.20 10.12
C ASP A 98 -16.31 4.41 9.44
N THR A 99 -16.23 3.07 9.57
CA THR A 99 -15.21 2.26 8.87
C THR A 99 -15.44 2.16 7.36
N ASN A 100 -16.61 2.59 6.89
CA ASN A 100 -16.98 2.58 5.48
C ASN A 100 -16.67 3.91 4.78
N LEU A 101 -16.05 4.86 5.47
CA LEU A 101 -15.67 6.16 4.95
C LEU A 101 -14.14 6.31 4.97
N ASP A 102 -13.52 6.03 3.84
CA ASP A 102 -12.07 6.14 3.67
C ASP A 102 -11.72 7.40 2.86
N ARG A 103 -10.61 8.07 3.22
CA ARG A 103 -10.05 9.23 2.51
C ARG A 103 -8.57 9.05 2.26
N LEU A 104 -8.07 9.62 1.17
CA LEU A 104 -6.64 9.62 0.87
C LEU A 104 -5.83 10.31 1.97
N ASN A 105 -4.69 9.71 2.30
CA ASN A 105 -3.80 10.13 3.38
C ASN A 105 -2.44 10.57 2.83
N PHE A 106 -1.80 11.57 3.46
CA PHE A 106 -0.51 12.11 3.01
C PHE A 106 0.59 11.05 2.86
N ILE A 107 0.59 10.00 3.68
CA ILE A 107 1.56 8.90 3.53
C ILE A 107 1.49 8.27 2.12
N THR A 108 0.32 8.26 1.46
CA THR A 108 0.21 7.76 0.09
C THR A 108 0.98 8.65 -0.89
N LEU A 109 0.88 9.97 -0.77
CA LEU A 109 1.70 10.91 -1.55
C LEU A 109 3.20 10.66 -1.29
N SER A 110 3.61 10.59 -0.02
CA SER A 110 5.00 10.29 0.36
C SER A 110 5.51 9.00 -0.31
N TRP A 111 4.71 7.95 -0.32
CA TRP A 111 5.12 6.65 -0.86
C TRP A 111 5.23 6.67 -2.38
N MET A 112 4.25 7.23 -3.08
CA MET A 112 4.27 7.29 -4.53
C MET A 112 5.41 8.18 -5.04
N ASN A 113 5.72 9.28 -4.33
CA ASN A 113 6.89 10.11 -4.63
C ASN A 113 8.20 9.34 -4.49
N LEU A 114 8.40 8.67 -3.35
CA LEU A 114 9.64 7.92 -3.09
C LEU A 114 9.87 6.81 -4.13
N MET A 115 8.80 6.17 -4.59
CA MET A 115 8.86 5.06 -5.54
C MET A 115 8.88 5.54 -7.00
N ASN A 116 8.82 6.84 -7.26
CA ASN A 116 8.68 7.44 -8.60
C ASN A 116 7.44 6.95 -9.38
N ILE A 117 6.28 6.94 -8.71
CA ILE A 117 4.99 6.54 -9.28
C ILE A 117 4.08 7.76 -9.44
N TYR A 118 3.59 7.99 -10.66
CA TYR A 118 2.68 9.09 -10.98
C TYR A 118 1.27 8.77 -10.45
N VAL A 119 0.66 9.70 -9.72
CA VAL A 119 -0.66 9.56 -9.15
C VAL A 119 -1.70 10.28 -10.01
N VAL A 120 -2.78 9.56 -10.33
CA VAL A 120 -4.02 10.13 -10.83
C VAL A 120 -5.05 10.07 -9.69
N LEU A 121 -5.25 11.20 -9.01
CA LEU A 121 -6.40 11.38 -8.13
C LEU A 121 -7.68 11.28 -8.95
N ALA A 122 -8.65 10.49 -8.51
CA ALA A 122 -9.92 10.29 -9.20
C ALA A 122 -11.10 10.31 -8.22
N TRP A 123 -12.33 10.21 -8.74
CA TRP A 123 -13.53 10.04 -7.93
C TRP A 123 -14.44 8.99 -8.55
N TYR A 124 -15.29 8.39 -7.71
CA TYR A 124 -16.36 7.52 -8.17
C TYR A 124 -17.53 8.39 -8.64
N CYS A 125 -17.92 8.27 -9.91
CA CYS A 125 -19.03 8.99 -10.53
C CYS A 125 -20.36 8.22 -10.51
N ASP A 126 -20.30 6.90 -10.28
CA ASP A 126 -21.48 6.05 -10.24
C ASP A 126 -21.28 4.84 -9.29
N ALA A 127 -22.37 4.16 -8.93
CA ALA A 127 -22.39 2.97 -8.08
C ALA A 127 -23.70 2.18 -8.23
N LYS A 128 -23.71 0.96 -7.68
CA LYS A 128 -24.91 0.12 -7.52
C LYS A 128 -25.36 0.04 -6.07
N LYS A 129 -26.66 -0.09 -5.85
CA LYS A 129 -27.22 -0.41 -4.53
C LYS A 129 -26.87 -1.86 -4.20
N LYS A 130 -26.24 -2.08 -3.03
CA LYS A 130 -25.95 -3.43 -2.52
C LYS A 130 -27.09 -3.94 -1.65
N ASP A 131 -27.52 -3.09 -0.72
CA ASP A 131 -28.60 -3.34 0.21
C ASP A 131 -29.20 -1.99 0.67
N ARG A 132 -30.09 -2.00 1.68
CA ARG A 132 -30.73 -0.79 2.20
C ARG A 132 -29.73 0.25 2.74
N TYR A 133 -28.53 -0.16 3.14
CA TYR A 133 -27.57 0.66 3.87
C TYR A 133 -26.24 0.86 3.16
N ARG A 134 -26.01 0.16 2.04
CA ARG A 134 -24.72 0.14 1.37
C ARG A 134 -24.80 0.22 -0.15
N ILE A 135 -23.76 0.80 -0.71
CA ILE A 135 -23.47 0.80 -2.14
C ILE A 135 -22.28 -0.11 -2.46
N THR A 136 -22.16 -0.52 -3.71
CA THR A 136 -21.08 -1.36 -4.23
C THR A 136 -20.84 -1.08 -5.71
N ASP A 137 -19.91 -1.80 -6.34
CA ASP A 137 -19.56 -1.65 -7.77
C ASP A 137 -19.41 -0.19 -8.19
N GLN A 138 -18.65 0.58 -7.41
CA GLN A 138 -18.43 2.01 -7.67
C GLN A 138 -17.55 2.17 -8.93
N ILE A 139 -17.93 3.10 -9.80
CA ILE A 139 -17.38 3.34 -11.14
C ILE A 139 -16.65 4.68 -11.15
N LEU A 140 -15.39 4.67 -11.57
CA LEU A 140 -14.57 5.87 -11.76
C LEU A 140 -14.95 6.58 -13.06
N ASP A 141 -14.81 7.90 -13.08
CA ASP A 141 -14.93 8.69 -14.32
C ASP A 141 -13.77 8.33 -15.28
N ASN A 142 -14.08 7.47 -16.25
CA ASN A 142 -13.08 6.96 -17.19
C ASN A 142 -12.54 8.07 -18.11
N SER A 143 -13.39 9.00 -18.55
CA SER A 143 -13.00 10.11 -19.43
C SER A 143 -11.97 10.99 -18.74
N TYR A 144 -12.21 11.33 -17.47
CA TYR A 144 -11.26 12.09 -16.67
C TYR A 144 -9.93 11.33 -16.46
N VAL A 145 -9.99 10.05 -16.08
CA VAL A 145 -8.78 9.23 -15.89
C VAL A 145 -7.96 9.18 -17.18
N ARG A 146 -8.61 9.00 -18.33
CA ARG A 146 -7.93 9.00 -19.64
C ARG A 146 -7.23 10.32 -19.93
N GLN A 147 -7.92 11.44 -19.69
CA GLN A 147 -7.34 12.78 -19.86
C GLN A 147 -6.08 12.96 -19.00
N MET A 148 -6.10 12.49 -17.74
CA MET A 148 -4.93 12.61 -16.85
C MET A 148 -3.76 11.72 -17.31
N ILE A 149 -4.04 10.53 -17.84
CA ILE A 149 -3.01 9.65 -18.40
C ILE A 149 -2.34 10.29 -19.62
N GLU A 150 -3.10 10.93 -20.51
CA GLU A 150 -2.55 11.66 -21.67
C GLU A 150 -1.66 12.83 -21.23
N GLN A 151 -2.04 13.54 -20.16
CA GLN A 151 -1.18 14.58 -19.58
C GLN A 151 0.11 14.01 -19.00
N ILE A 152 0.03 12.88 -18.28
CA ILE A 152 1.21 12.20 -17.75
C ILE A 152 2.15 11.78 -18.88
N ASP A 153 1.64 11.27 -20.00
CA ASP A 153 2.47 10.88 -21.17
C ASP A 153 3.34 12.04 -21.66
N GLN A 154 2.74 13.23 -21.76
CA GLN A 154 3.39 14.45 -22.20
C GLN A 154 4.32 15.08 -21.14
N TYR A 155 4.04 14.83 -19.85
CA TYR A 155 4.80 15.39 -18.73
C TYR A 155 6.26 14.91 -18.73
N LYS A 156 7.22 15.84 -18.59
CA LYS A 156 8.65 15.52 -18.75
C LYS A 156 9.40 15.33 -17.45
N MET A 157 8.88 15.87 -16.34
CA MET A 157 9.50 15.70 -15.02
C MET A 157 9.08 14.37 -14.39
N ASP A 158 9.75 14.01 -13.31
CA ASP A 158 9.49 12.78 -12.57
C ASP A 158 8.12 12.79 -11.85
N ALA A 159 7.79 11.69 -11.19
CA ALA A 159 6.54 11.58 -10.47
C ALA A 159 6.48 12.49 -9.24
N HIS A 160 7.61 12.83 -8.61
CA HIS A 160 7.61 13.73 -7.46
C HIS A 160 7.05 15.11 -7.83
N HIS A 161 7.51 15.67 -8.96
CA HIS A 161 7.01 16.96 -9.46
C HIS A 161 5.55 16.87 -9.91
N TRP A 162 5.20 15.84 -10.69
CA TRP A 162 3.81 15.63 -11.11
C TRP A 162 2.87 15.54 -9.91
N ASN A 163 3.22 14.70 -8.94
CA ASN A 163 2.38 14.46 -7.77
C ASN A 163 2.26 15.72 -6.90
N HIS A 164 3.33 16.51 -6.78
CA HIS A 164 3.26 17.80 -6.09
C HIS A 164 2.24 18.71 -6.75
N ASP A 165 2.40 19.01 -8.05
CA ASP A 165 1.51 19.89 -8.80
C ASP A 165 0.07 19.38 -8.82
N HIS A 166 -0.09 18.07 -9.02
CA HIS A 166 -1.41 17.43 -9.08
C HIS A 166 -2.13 17.47 -7.73
N PHE A 167 -1.41 17.28 -6.61
CA PHE A 167 -2.04 17.42 -5.29
C PHE A 167 -2.34 18.88 -4.97
N VAL A 168 -1.41 19.81 -5.21
CA VAL A 168 -1.63 21.23 -4.92
C VAL A 168 -2.84 21.76 -5.71
N HIS A 169 -2.90 21.51 -7.01
CA HIS A 169 -3.90 22.16 -7.87
C HIS A 169 -5.16 21.34 -8.15
N LYS A 170 -5.14 20.01 -7.96
CA LYS A 170 -6.28 19.15 -8.30
C LYS A 170 -6.92 18.44 -7.11
N PHE A 171 -6.25 18.35 -5.96
CA PHE A 171 -6.81 17.64 -4.82
C PHE A 171 -8.15 18.24 -4.38
N ILE A 172 -8.22 19.55 -4.15
CA ILE A 172 -9.43 20.21 -3.67
C ILE A 172 -10.58 20.12 -4.70
N PRO A 173 -10.41 20.46 -5.99
CA PRO A 173 -11.49 20.33 -6.98
C PRO A 173 -11.98 18.89 -7.18
N ILE A 174 -11.07 17.90 -7.19
CA ILE A 174 -11.45 16.49 -7.31
C ILE A 174 -12.20 16.01 -6.07
N TYR A 175 -11.79 16.48 -4.89
CA TYR A 175 -12.46 16.17 -3.63
C TYR A 175 -13.90 16.67 -3.65
N GLU A 176 -14.12 17.92 -4.06
CA GLU A 176 -15.46 18.51 -4.17
C GLU A 176 -16.33 17.75 -5.19
N LYS A 177 -15.77 17.38 -6.35
CA LYS A 177 -16.46 16.51 -7.33
C LYS A 177 -16.85 15.16 -6.73
N ALA A 178 -15.97 14.56 -5.92
CA ALA A 178 -16.29 13.31 -5.23
C ALA A 178 -17.49 13.48 -4.28
N LEU A 179 -17.53 14.58 -3.50
CA LEU A 179 -18.67 14.86 -2.60
C LEU A 179 -19.98 15.07 -3.37
N GLN A 180 -19.94 15.85 -4.45
CA GLN A 180 -21.11 16.07 -5.30
C GLN A 180 -21.61 14.77 -5.92
N SER A 181 -20.69 13.91 -6.37
CA SER A 181 -21.03 12.60 -6.93
C SER A 181 -21.69 11.68 -5.90
N TYR A 182 -21.14 11.60 -4.68
CA TYR A 182 -21.76 10.80 -3.62
C TYR A 182 -23.15 11.33 -3.21
N ASP A 183 -23.36 12.65 -3.19
CA ASP A 183 -24.69 13.24 -2.98
C ASP A 183 -25.68 12.75 -4.06
N GLN A 184 -25.28 12.76 -5.34
CA GLN A 184 -26.09 12.28 -6.46
C GLN A 184 -26.36 10.76 -6.38
N ILE A 185 -25.33 9.96 -6.07
CA ILE A 185 -25.44 8.51 -5.90
C ILE A 185 -26.40 8.17 -4.75
N SER A 186 -26.29 8.87 -3.62
CA SER A 186 -27.14 8.68 -2.44
C SER A 186 -28.61 8.94 -2.76
N GLN A 187 -28.92 10.04 -3.44
CA GLN A 187 -30.28 10.38 -3.89
C GLN A 187 -30.82 9.36 -4.89
N ARG A 188 -30.04 9.01 -5.92
CA ARG A 188 -30.47 8.09 -6.98
C ARG A 188 -30.71 6.67 -6.48
N LEU A 189 -29.90 6.19 -5.54
CA LEU A 189 -29.99 4.83 -5.02
C LEU A 189 -30.82 4.72 -3.74
N GLU A 190 -31.25 5.84 -3.17
CA GLU A 190 -31.93 5.90 -1.87
C GLU A 190 -31.15 5.12 -0.79
N VAL A 191 -29.85 5.44 -0.68
CA VAL A 191 -28.95 4.87 0.34
C VAL A 191 -28.31 6.01 1.10
N ASP A 192 -28.44 6.00 2.41
CA ASP A 192 -27.84 7.01 3.27
C ASP A 192 -26.31 6.84 3.35
N LEU A 193 -25.60 7.84 2.86
CA LEU A 193 -24.14 7.96 2.97
C LEU A 193 -23.74 8.81 4.18
N HIS A 194 -22.44 8.96 4.43
CA HIS A 194 -21.95 9.74 5.56
C HIS A 194 -22.15 11.24 5.35
N ASP A 195 -22.29 11.99 6.45
CA ASP A 195 -22.46 13.43 6.39
C ASP A 195 -21.20 14.12 5.84
N LYS A 196 -21.37 14.81 4.71
CA LYS A 196 -20.31 15.58 4.04
C LYS A 196 -19.74 16.70 4.89
N LYS A 197 -20.38 17.14 5.98
CA LYS A 197 -19.83 18.16 6.89
C LYS A 197 -18.44 17.82 7.41
N ARG A 198 -18.17 16.54 7.69
CA ARG A 198 -16.84 16.09 8.13
C ARG A 198 -15.78 16.30 7.04
N HIS A 199 -16.18 16.14 5.79
CA HIS A 199 -15.32 16.37 4.64
C HIS A 199 -15.15 17.85 4.30
N ALA A 200 -16.22 18.64 4.37
CA ALA A 200 -16.16 20.08 4.20
C ALA A 200 -15.21 20.70 5.24
N HIS A 201 -15.39 20.36 6.52
CA HIS A 201 -14.49 20.84 7.57
C HIS A 201 -13.03 20.43 7.33
N PHE A 202 -12.79 19.19 6.88
CA PHE A 202 -11.45 18.78 6.51
C PHE A 202 -10.87 19.63 5.36
N LEU A 203 -11.65 19.92 4.32
CA LEU A 203 -11.20 20.78 3.22
C LEU A 203 -10.85 22.18 3.72
N ASP A 204 -11.68 22.77 4.58
CA ASP A 204 -11.42 24.10 5.16
C ASP A 204 -10.09 24.16 5.92
N LEU A 205 -9.71 23.06 6.57
CA LEU A 205 -8.44 22.95 7.32
C LEU A 205 -7.20 22.79 6.44
N VAL A 206 -7.34 22.35 5.19
CA VAL A 206 -6.20 22.00 4.33
C VAL A 206 -6.07 22.88 3.08
N ARG A 207 -6.97 23.83 2.87
CA ARG A 207 -6.85 24.78 1.76
C ARG A 207 -5.70 25.76 1.99
N GLU A 208 -5.16 26.22 0.88
CA GLU A 208 -4.31 27.41 0.86
C GLU A 208 -5.11 28.64 1.30
N SER A 209 -4.45 29.55 2.01
CA SER A 209 -5.09 30.75 2.54
C SER A 209 -5.41 31.76 1.43
N GLU A 210 -4.58 31.80 0.39
CA GLU A 210 -4.68 32.76 -0.72
C GLU A 210 -5.51 32.25 -1.89
N ASP A 211 -5.53 30.94 -2.12
CA ASP A 211 -6.34 30.30 -3.15
C ASP A 211 -7.07 29.08 -2.58
N SER A 212 -8.36 29.25 -2.31
CA SER A 212 -9.22 28.17 -1.80
C SER A 212 -9.29 26.94 -2.71
N GLN A 213 -8.94 27.03 -3.99
CA GLN A 213 -8.93 25.89 -4.89
C GLN A 213 -7.62 25.08 -4.84
N CYS A 214 -6.62 25.58 -4.11
CA CYS A 214 -5.35 24.89 -3.92
C CYS A 214 -5.27 24.22 -2.54
N LEU A 215 -4.55 23.10 -2.50
CA LEU A 215 -4.22 22.35 -1.30
C LEU A 215 -2.92 22.86 -0.70
N ASP A 216 -2.94 23.16 0.60
CA ASP A 216 -1.75 23.36 1.40
C ASP A 216 -1.21 22.00 1.86
N LEU A 217 -0.08 21.60 1.28
CA LEU A 217 0.53 20.30 1.55
C LEU A 217 0.97 20.14 3.00
N GLN A 218 1.40 21.22 3.65
CA GLN A 218 1.82 21.19 5.04
C GLN A 218 0.59 20.98 5.94
N LYS A 219 -0.46 21.78 5.77
CA LYS A 219 -1.72 21.58 6.50
C LYS A 219 -2.29 20.20 6.23
N TYR A 220 -2.21 19.70 4.99
CA TYR A 220 -2.67 18.35 4.66
C TYR A 220 -1.88 17.26 5.41
N ALA A 221 -0.56 17.40 5.50
CA ALA A 221 0.27 16.51 6.30
C ALA A 221 -0.15 16.55 7.78
N GLU A 222 -0.26 17.74 8.36
CA GLU A 222 -0.66 17.97 9.76
C GLU A 222 -2.04 17.38 10.08
N GLN A 223 -3.00 17.49 9.16
CA GLN A 223 -4.37 16.97 9.36
C GLN A 223 -4.49 15.46 9.13
N SER A 224 -3.65 14.87 8.28
CA SER A 224 -3.80 13.47 7.86
C SER A 224 -2.85 12.50 8.56
N LEU A 225 -1.62 12.92 8.87
CA LEU A 225 -0.61 12.09 9.51
C LEU A 225 -0.99 11.60 10.92
N PRO A 226 -1.63 12.39 11.81
CA PRO A 226 -2.00 11.92 13.14
C PRO A 226 -2.94 10.71 13.14
N ALA A 227 -3.81 10.60 12.14
CA ALA A 227 -4.69 9.44 12.00
C ALA A 227 -3.91 8.15 11.68
N SER A 228 -2.88 8.26 10.83
CA SER A 228 -1.97 7.16 10.51
C SER A 228 -1.12 6.76 11.72
N LEU A 229 -0.58 7.75 12.46
CA LEU A 229 0.16 7.51 13.71
C LEU A 229 -0.70 6.73 14.72
N ARG A 230 -1.93 7.19 14.98
CA ARG A 230 -2.85 6.50 15.89
C ARG A 230 -3.24 5.11 15.40
N ALA A 231 -3.37 4.90 14.08
CA ALA A 231 -3.64 3.58 13.53
C ALA A 231 -2.47 2.62 13.77
N ALA A 232 -1.25 3.04 13.46
CA ALA A 232 -0.02 2.26 13.66
C ALA A 232 0.22 1.93 15.15
N LEU A 233 0.03 2.89 16.06
CA LEU A 233 0.17 2.66 17.50
C LEU A 233 -0.86 1.64 18.01
N ARG A 234 -2.14 1.74 17.59
CA ARG A 234 -3.17 0.76 17.97
C ARG A 234 -2.89 -0.63 17.44
N GLU A 235 -2.40 -0.75 16.21
CA GLU A 235 -2.02 -2.03 15.61
C GLU A 235 -0.84 -2.68 16.34
N ALA A 236 0.15 -1.88 16.76
CA ALA A 236 1.26 -2.34 17.59
C ALA A 236 0.81 -2.77 19.01
N GLU A 237 -0.23 -2.15 19.56
CA GLU A 237 -0.81 -2.52 20.87
C GLU A 237 -1.69 -3.78 20.84
N THR A 238 -2.25 -4.13 19.68
CA THR A 238 -3.24 -5.22 19.57
C THR A 238 -2.54 -6.58 19.49
N GLN A 239 -2.80 -7.44 20.48
CA GLN A 239 -2.32 -8.84 20.54
C GLN A 239 -3.17 -9.74 19.65
N HIS A 240 -2.58 -10.39 18.64
CA HIS A 240 -3.26 -11.44 17.89
C HIS A 240 -2.95 -12.82 18.48
N LEU A 241 -3.95 -13.43 19.11
CA LEU A 241 -3.91 -14.76 19.75
C LEU A 241 -3.51 -15.93 18.81
N LEU A 242 -3.41 -15.70 17.50
CA LEU A 242 -3.10 -16.73 16.49
C LEU A 242 -1.61 -16.76 16.10
N GLU A 243 -0.80 -15.81 16.55
CA GLU A 243 0.65 -15.80 16.34
C GLU A 243 1.33 -16.47 17.54
N ARG A 244 1.42 -17.81 17.50
CA ARG A 244 2.30 -18.55 18.39
C ARG A 244 3.75 -18.24 18.00
N THR A 245 4.47 -17.44 18.79
CA THR A 245 5.92 -17.65 18.99
C THR A 245 6.52 -16.88 20.20
N GLN A 246 7.18 -17.68 21.03
CA GLN A 246 8.51 -17.58 21.67
C GLN A 246 9.08 -16.21 22.13
N GLY A 247 9.83 -16.26 23.24
CA GLY A 247 10.38 -15.10 23.96
C GLY A 247 11.45 -14.37 23.15
N GLY A 248 11.23 -13.08 22.89
CA GLY A 248 12.11 -12.21 22.11
C GLY A 248 11.41 -11.41 21.01
N VAL A 249 10.15 -11.73 20.71
CA VAL A 249 9.37 -11.13 19.61
C VAL A 249 8.49 -9.98 20.12
N ALA A 250 8.67 -8.76 19.59
CA ALA A 250 7.82 -7.61 19.91
C ALA A 250 7.29 -6.94 18.64
N LYS A 251 6.10 -6.31 18.68
CA LYS A 251 5.62 -5.51 17.55
C LYS A 251 6.48 -4.25 17.40
N GLY A 252 6.81 -3.92 16.16
CA GLY A 252 7.59 -2.74 15.81
C GLY A 252 6.70 -1.59 15.37
N PHE A 253 6.90 -0.41 15.95
CA PHE A 253 6.41 0.85 15.40
C PHE A 253 7.58 1.58 14.76
N LEU A 254 7.44 1.99 13.50
CA LEU A 254 8.49 2.67 12.74
C LEU A 254 8.02 4.07 12.33
N GLU A 255 8.78 5.09 12.74
CA GLU A 255 8.75 6.43 12.14
C GLU A 255 9.87 6.52 11.11
N ILE A 256 9.51 6.61 9.83
CA ILE A 256 10.47 6.73 8.73
C ILE A 256 10.31 8.10 8.08
N ARG A 257 11.43 8.71 7.71
CA ARG A 257 11.49 9.92 6.89
C ARG A 257 12.33 9.68 5.64
N ASN A 258 12.08 10.44 4.58
CA ASN A 258 12.90 10.42 3.38
C ASN A 258 13.41 11.80 2.99
N TYR A 259 14.34 11.84 2.02
CA TYR A 259 14.96 13.07 1.53
C TYR A 259 14.02 13.99 0.71
N LEU A 260 12.86 13.49 0.28
CA LEU A 260 11.81 14.24 -0.43
C LEU A 260 10.78 14.86 0.53
N GLY A 261 11.03 14.84 1.84
CA GLY A 261 10.10 15.35 2.87
C GLY A 261 8.96 14.39 3.24
N GLY A 262 8.98 13.15 2.74
CA GLY A 262 8.00 12.13 3.08
C GLY A 262 8.12 11.64 4.53
N VAL A 263 6.97 11.42 5.17
CA VAL A 263 6.85 10.87 6.53
C VAL A 263 5.99 9.61 6.50
N TYR A 264 6.41 8.57 7.20
CA TYR A 264 5.73 7.28 7.29
C TYR A 264 5.62 6.83 8.75
N TYR A 265 4.40 6.45 9.13
CA TYR A 265 4.14 5.75 10.39
C TYR A 265 3.67 4.34 10.03
N LEU A 266 4.56 3.38 10.21
CA LEU A 266 4.36 2.00 9.80
C LEU A 266 4.56 1.05 10.98
N THR A 267 4.09 -0.17 10.79
CA THR A 267 4.20 -1.26 11.74
C THR A 267 4.94 -2.41 11.08
N ALA A 268 5.75 -3.09 11.89
CA ALA A 268 6.28 -4.41 11.59
C ALA A 268 5.64 -5.42 12.55
N ASP A 269 5.28 -6.59 12.02
CA ASP A 269 4.63 -7.64 12.81
C ASP A 269 5.56 -8.11 13.93
N GLU A 270 6.85 -8.26 13.64
CA GLU A 270 7.84 -8.74 14.59
C GLU A 270 9.17 -7.98 14.47
N ILE A 271 9.71 -7.57 15.62
CA ILE A 271 11.10 -7.17 15.82
C ILE A 271 11.77 -8.24 16.66
N ILE A 272 12.85 -8.82 16.14
CA ILE A 272 13.59 -9.90 16.77
C ILE A 272 15.00 -9.39 17.05
N PHE A 273 15.42 -9.43 18.31
CA PHE A 273 16.79 -9.08 18.70
C PHE A 273 17.68 -10.33 18.60
N GLU A 274 18.62 -10.32 17.66
CA GLU A 274 19.69 -11.33 17.59
C GLU A 274 20.82 -11.00 18.58
N SER A 275 21.01 -9.71 18.84
CA SER A 275 21.88 -9.16 19.89
C SER A 275 21.31 -7.81 20.36
N PRO A 276 21.87 -7.18 21.40
CA PRO A 276 21.42 -5.85 21.83
C PRO A 276 21.48 -4.76 20.75
N GLN A 277 22.30 -4.93 19.71
CA GLN A 277 22.53 -3.94 18.64
C GLN A 277 22.12 -4.45 17.25
N ASN A 278 21.74 -5.72 17.11
CA ASN A 278 21.37 -6.34 15.84
C ASN A 278 19.93 -6.85 15.89
N ILE A 279 19.09 -6.38 14.99
CA ILE A 279 17.68 -6.79 14.92
C ILE A 279 17.27 -7.32 13.55
N ILE A 280 16.19 -8.10 13.53
CA ILE A 280 15.44 -8.44 12.32
C ILE A 280 14.10 -7.72 12.37
N ILE A 281 13.81 -6.93 11.34
CA ILE A 281 12.46 -6.40 11.09
C ILE A 281 11.72 -7.41 10.23
N GLN A 282 10.63 -7.96 10.73
CA GLN A 282 9.92 -9.05 10.06
C GLN A 282 8.44 -8.72 9.82
N GLU A 283 7.98 -9.01 8.60
CA GLU A 283 6.56 -9.05 8.22
C GLU A 283 6.14 -10.51 8.10
N SER A 284 4.95 -10.83 8.60
CA SER A 284 4.42 -12.20 8.68
C SER A 284 3.15 -12.32 7.84
N LYS A 285 3.06 -13.36 7.02
CA LYS A 285 1.83 -13.70 6.28
C LYS A 285 1.46 -15.16 6.54
N ASN A 286 0.19 -15.42 6.83
CA ASN A 286 -0.30 -16.74 7.21
C ASN A 286 -1.39 -17.25 6.27
N SER A 287 -1.37 -18.54 6.00
CA SER A 287 -2.49 -19.26 5.38
C SER A 287 -2.99 -20.36 6.30
N THR A 288 -4.24 -20.25 6.76
CA THR A 288 -4.85 -21.28 7.63
C THR A 288 -5.42 -22.46 6.85
N LYS A 289 -5.48 -22.38 5.52
CA LYS A 289 -6.15 -23.39 4.67
C LYS A 289 -5.27 -23.92 3.55
N GLN A 290 -4.37 -23.09 3.01
CA GLN A 290 -3.54 -23.46 1.87
C GLN A 290 -2.10 -23.69 2.33
N THR A 291 -1.31 -24.31 1.45
CA THR A 291 0.12 -24.53 1.67
C THR A 291 0.87 -23.20 1.88
N LEU A 292 0.55 -22.18 1.09
CA LEU A 292 1.17 -20.85 1.21
C LEU A 292 0.11 -19.75 1.26
N PRO A 293 0.42 -18.56 1.83
CA PRO A 293 -0.39 -17.35 1.67
C PRO A 293 -0.62 -17.00 0.20
N SER A 294 -1.65 -16.19 -0.07
CA SER A 294 -1.92 -15.74 -1.44
C SER A 294 -0.76 -14.90 -1.98
N VAL A 295 -0.62 -14.84 -3.31
CA VAL A 295 0.42 -14.02 -3.94
C VAL A 295 0.25 -12.54 -3.57
N ASP A 296 -0.99 -12.06 -3.48
CA ASP A 296 -1.28 -10.67 -3.07
C ASP A 296 -0.86 -10.39 -1.62
N ASP A 297 -1.08 -11.34 -0.69
CA ASP A 297 -0.60 -11.24 0.69
C ASP A 297 0.93 -11.16 0.74
N ILE A 298 1.60 -12.01 -0.03
CA ILE A 298 3.07 -12.06 -0.10
C ILE A 298 3.60 -10.74 -0.66
N LYS A 299 3.09 -10.28 -1.81
CA LYS A 299 3.49 -9.00 -2.44
C LYS A 299 3.27 -7.80 -1.53
N ASP A 300 2.18 -7.77 -0.76
CA ASP A 300 1.93 -6.73 0.22
C ASP A 300 3.00 -6.69 1.33
N GLY A 301 3.41 -7.86 1.85
CA GLY A 301 4.51 -7.97 2.80
C GLY A 301 5.85 -7.55 2.19
N LEU A 302 6.15 -8.03 0.98
CA LEU A 302 7.37 -7.68 0.24
C LEU A 302 7.46 -6.17 -0.02
N PHE A 303 6.35 -5.51 -0.35
CA PHE A 303 6.34 -4.07 -0.61
C PHE A 303 6.71 -3.23 0.63
N LYS A 304 6.31 -3.66 1.84
CA LYS A 304 6.79 -3.03 3.08
C LYS A 304 8.25 -3.33 3.37
N LEU A 305 8.66 -4.60 3.25
CA LEU A 305 10.04 -5.03 3.51
C LEU A 305 11.03 -4.35 2.57
N LEU A 306 10.61 -4.08 1.33
CA LEU A 306 11.34 -3.25 0.38
C LEU A 306 11.65 -1.90 1.00
N LEU A 307 10.67 -1.19 1.54
CA LEU A 307 10.92 0.11 2.19
C LEU A 307 11.90 -0.03 3.37
N TYR A 308 11.70 -1.04 4.22
CA TYR A 308 12.56 -1.27 5.39
C TYR A 308 14.00 -1.63 5.00
N SER A 309 14.19 -2.40 3.92
CA SER A 309 15.52 -2.80 3.42
C SER A 309 16.35 -1.61 2.93
N GLN A 310 15.71 -0.48 2.66
CA GLN A 310 16.33 0.72 2.06
C GLN A 310 16.61 1.80 3.11
N LEU A 311 16.41 1.49 4.40
CA LEU A 311 16.81 2.36 5.49
C LEU A 311 18.34 2.40 5.55
N GLN A 312 18.95 3.59 5.50
CA GLN A 312 20.42 3.72 5.65
C GLN A 312 20.83 3.75 7.12
N LYS A 313 19.91 4.19 8.00
CA LYS A 313 20.11 4.27 9.44
C LYS A 313 18.83 3.91 10.15
N LEU A 314 18.97 3.21 11.27
CA LEU A 314 17.89 2.78 12.14
C LEU A 314 18.30 3.01 13.60
N TRP A 315 17.37 3.54 14.38
CA TRP A 315 17.56 3.76 15.80
C TRP A 315 16.41 3.18 16.61
N LEU A 316 16.74 2.61 17.77
CA LEU A 316 15.79 2.36 18.84
C LEU A 316 15.52 3.66 19.58
N VAL A 317 14.25 4.04 19.69
CA VAL A 317 13.83 5.27 20.36
C VAL A 317 13.69 5.01 21.86
N GLU A 318 14.54 5.66 22.64
CA GLU A 318 14.54 5.61 24.11
C GLU A 318 14.24 6.99 24.70
N LYS A 319 14.08 7.07 26.03
CA LYS A 319 13.77 8.35 26.71
C LYS A 319 14.94 9.32 26.74
N GLU A 320 16.15 8.81 26.93
CA GLU A 320 17.35 9.61 27.14
C GLU A 320 18.09 9.86 25.82
N GLU A 321 18.40 8.78 25.09
CA GLU A 321 19.13 8.86 23.81
C GLU A 321 18.76 7.68 22.89
N ASP A 322 18.60 7.99 21.60
CA ASP A 322 18.31 6.99 20.58
C ASP A 322 19.53 6.07 20.32
N ILE A 323 19.32 4.75 20.38
CA ILE A 323 20.40 3.75 20.21
C ILE A 323 20.49 3.33 18.75
N PRO A 324 21.65 3.47 18.06
CA PRO A 324 21.81 3.00 16.70
C PRO A 324 21.77 1.47 16.62
N LEU A 325 21.06 0.93 15.62
CA LEU A 325 20.92 -0.50 15.39
C LEU A 325 21.49 -0.90 14.02
N GLN A 326 22.12 -2.07 13.98
CA GLN A 326 22.22 -2.85 12.74
C GLN A 326 20.95 -3.65 12.56
N PHE A 327 20.56 -3.89 11.31
CA PHE A 327 19.35 -4.63 11.05
C PHE A 327 19.40 -5.42 9.75
N SER A 328 18.53 -6.41 9.67
CA SER A 328 18.12 -7.06 8.44
C SER A 328 16.60 -7.11 8.35
N VAL A 329 16.06 -7.40 7.17
CA VAL A 329 14.62 -7.56 6.97
C VAL A 329 14.29 -9.00 6.57
N ARG A 330 13.15 -9.50 7.02
CA ARG A 330 12.73 -10.88 6.73
C ARG A 330 11.24 -10.99 6.47
N LEU A 331 10.86 -11.78 5.47
CA LEU A 331 9.48 -12.23 5.29
C LEU A 331 9.28 -13.57 6.00
N ARG A 332 8.28 -13.69 6.86
CA ARG A 332 7.86 -14.97 7.46
C ARG A 332 6.56 -15.42 6.84
N LEU A 333 6.53 -16.64 6.30
CA LEU A 333 5.34 -17.25 5.73
C LEU A 333 4.97 -18.51 6.53
N THR A 334 3.74 -18.58 7.00
CA THR A 334 3.20 -19.78 7.67
C THR A 334 2.07 -20.40 6.84
N GLY A 335 1.97 -21.73 6.87
CA GLY A 335 0.95 -22.45 6.12
C GLY A 335 0.89 -23.93 6.44
N LYS A 336 0.05 -24.66 5.68
CA LYS A 336 -0.15 -26.11 5.85
C LYS A 336 0.89 -26.93 5.07
N PHE A 337 2.04 -27.13 5.68
CA PHE A 337 3.12 -28.01 5.26
C PHE A 337 3.96 -28.41 6.48
N ALA A 338 4.87 -29.37 6.33
CA ALA A 338 5.79 -29.78 7.39
C ALA A 338 7.16 -29.11 7.23
N GLY A 339 7.80 -28.81 8.36
CA GLY A 339 9.18 -28.32 8.42
C GLY A 339 9.37 -26.83 8.17
N THR A 340 10.65 -26.42 8.15
CA THR A 340 11.09 -25.03 8.00
C THR A 340 12.05 -24.91 6.83
N LEU A 341 11.90 -23.86 6.02
CA LEU A 341 12.78 -23.54 4.90
C LEU A 341 13.18 -22.06 4.94
N TYR A 342 14.46 -21.77 4.81
CA TYR A 342 14.96 -20.40 4.66
C TYR A 342 15.18 -20.09 3.18
N LEU A 343 14.90 -18.86 2.76
CA LEU A 343 15.13 -18.38 1.39
C LEU A 343 16.10 -17.18 1.39
N PRO A 344 16.90 -17.01 0.34
CA PRO A 344 16.97 -17.85 -0.86
C PRO A 344 17.64 -19.21 -0.62
N GLU A 345 17.32 -20.20 -1.45
CA GLU A 345 17.82 -21.58 -1.37
C GLU A 345 17.93 -22.21 -2.77
N GLU A 346 18.76 -23.24 -2.89
CA GLU A 346 19.06 -23.94 -4.14
C GLU A 346 17.90 -24.81 -4.66
N ALA A 347 17.84 -24.98 -5.98
CA ALA A 347 16.70 -25.60 -6.66
C ALA A 347 16.41 -27.06 -6.21
N GLU A 348 17.43 -27.82 -5.82
CA GLU A 348 17.30 -29.20 -5.34
C GLU A 348 16.61 -29.24 -3.96
N GLN A 349 17.01 -28.35 -3.07
CA GLN A 349 16.46 -28.19 -1.73
C GLN A 349 15.02 -27.69 -1.79
N LEU A 350 14.70 -26.74 -2.68
CA LEU A 350 13.32 -26.31 -2.91
C LEU A 350 12.42 -27.47 -3.37
N GLN A 351 12.91 -28.32 -4.29
CA GLN A 351 12.17 -29.47 -4.79
C GLN A 351 11.97 -30.54 -3.71
N SER A 352 13.01 -30.81 -2.91
CA SER A 352 12.95 -31.73 -1.78
C SER A 352 11.94 -31.26 -0.73
N PHE A 353 11.99 -29.98 -0.36
CA PHE A 353 11.10 -29.39 0.64
C PHE A 353 9.64 -29.38 0.18
N ALA A 354 9.39 -29.01 -1.08
CA ALA A 354 8.04 -28.96 -1.65
C ALA A 354 7.55 -30.31 -2.19
N LYS A 355 8.18 -31.42 -1.80
CA LYS A 355 7.76 -32.76 -2.22
C LYS A 355 6.32 -33.03 -1.77
N GLY A 356 5.46 -33.37 -2.73
CA GLY A 356 4.03 -33.61 -2.48
C GLY A 356 3.17 -32.35 -2.48
N TRP A 357 3.74 -31.16 -2.69
CA TRP A 357 2.95 -29.94 -2.86
C TRP A 357 2.28 -29.91 -4.23
N GLY A 358 1.14 -29.22 -4.33
CA GLY A 358 0.49 -28.97 -5.61
C GLY A 358 1.34 -28.07 -6.52
N ARG A 359 1.22 -28.25 -7.84
CA ARG A 359 1.99 -27.51 -8.87
C ARG A 359 2.01 -25.99 -8.64
N ASN A 360 0.85 -25.38 -8.37
CA ASN A 360 0.75 -23.93 -8.14
C ASN A 360 1.53 -23.48 -6.90
N SER A 361 1.62 -24.30 -5.86
CA SER A 361 2.39 -23.99 -4.64
C SER A 361 3.89 -24.08 -4.91
N ILE A 362 4.32 -25.05 -5.72
CA ILE A 362 5.72 -25.19 -6.15
C ILE A 362 6.15 -24.02 -7.02
N GLU A 363 5.33 -23.64 -8.01
CA GLU A 363 5.59 -22.47 -8.86
C GLU A 363 5.67 -21.19 -8.03
N ARG A 364 4.78 -21.02 -7.04
CA ARG A 364 4.82 -19.89 -6.10
C ARG A 364 6.07 -19.88 -5.22
N LEU A 365 6.51 -21.04 -4.73
CA LEU A 365 7.74 -21.15 -3.94
C LEU A 365 8.96 -20.75 -4.76
N LYS A 366 9.07 -21.24 -6.00
CA LYS A 366 10.16 -20.88 -6.92
C LYS A 366 10.16 -19.39 -7.22
N TRP A 367 8.99 -18.85 -7.57
CA TRP A 367 8.83 -17.41 -7.77
C TRP A 367 9.27 -16.62 -6.54
N LEU A 368 8.84 -17.01 -5.34
CA LEU A 368 9.23 -16.32 -4.12
C LEU A 368 10.75 -16.39 -3.87
N ASN A 369 11.37 -17.55 -4.09
CA ASN A 369 12.81 -17.72 -3.92
C ASN A 369 13.61 -16.73 -4.80
N ASP A 370 13.25 -16.66 -6.07
CA ASP A 370 13.87 -15.76 -7.04
C ASP A 370 13.61 -14.28 -6.68
N GLU A 371 12.42 -13.96 -6.18
CA GLU A 371 12.06 -12.60 -5.76
C GLU A 371 12.90 -12.14 -4.56
N ILE A 372 12.96 -12.97 -3.51
CA ILE A 372 13.72 -12.71 -2.29
C ILE A 372 15.22 -12.52 -2.62
N GLN A 373 15.76 -13.36 -3.50
CA GLN A 373 17.14 -13.24 -3.97
C GLN A 373 17.41 -11.92 -4.69
N ARG A 374 16.53 -11.50 -5.61
CA ARG A 374 16.68 -10.25 -6.38
C ARG A 374 16.54 -9.00 -5.51
N MET A 375 15.66 -9.06 -4.53
CA MET A 375 15.46 -7.98 -3.56
C MET A 375 16.58 -7.90 -2.51
N GLY A 376 17.41 -8.93 -2.38
CA GLY A 376 18.47 -8.99 -1.37
C GLY A 376 17.93 -9.06 0.06
N ILE A 377 16.73 -9.63 0.25
CA ILE A 377 16.12 -9.83 1.55
C ILE A 377 16.14 -11.32 1.92
N LYS A 378 15.68 -11.68 3.13
CA LYS A 378 15.56 -13.07 3.56
C LYS A 378 14.09 -13.45 3.70
N ALA A 379 13.78 -14.74 3.58
CA ALA A 379 12.50 -15.26 4.02
C ALA A 379 12.65 -16.55 4.83
N VAL A 380 11.61 -16.86 5.61
CA VAL A 380 11.47 -18.13 6.31
C VAL A 380 10.04 -18.65 6.10
N LEU A 381 9.93 -19.91 5.72
CA LEU A 381 8.68 -20.65 5.62
C LEU A 381 8.61 -21.59 6.81
N GLU A 382 7.54 -21.52 7.58
CA GLU A 382 7.32 -22.36 8.76
C GLU A 382 5.99 -23.09 8.65
N GLY A 383 6.07 -24.41 8.59
CA GLY A 383 4.93 -25.29 8.53
C GLY A 383 4.29 -25.51 9.90
N SER A 384 2.98 -25.66 9.95
CA SER A 384 2.29 -26.23 11.11
C SER A 384 2.10 -27.74 10.92
N ASP A 385 2.61 -28.56 11.84
CA ASP A 385 2.49 -30.03 11.85
C ASP A 385 1.07 -30.57 12.14
N ASP A 386 0.02 -29.77 11.89
CA ASP A 386 -1.40 -30.13 12.13
C ASP A 386 -2.08 -30.81 10.95
#